data_AF-A0A139N547-F1
#
_entry.id   AF-A0A139N547-F1
#
_cell.length_a   1.000
_cell.length_b   1.000
_cell.length_c   1.000
_cell.angle_alpha   90.00
_cell.angle_beta   90.00
_cell.angle_gamma   90.00
#
_symmetry.space_group_name_H-M   'P 1'
#
loop_
_entity.id
_entity.type
_entity.pdbx_description
1 polymer ?
#
loop_
_entity_poly.entity_id
_entity_poly.type
_entity_poly.pdbx_seq_one_letter_code
_entity_poly.pdbx_strand_id
1 'polypeptide(L)'
;MVPEELTEADFYGRASVQAAYEQGLVPLGLDMETVEPVTWNLAKGNLLYLTDKEEQMSALTEQIARGKQKVIVLAPKYHNLPEMEGVTILASPEEYLEGLDMMEFKVQERLEKKQRDHVATVVVYNLTELVGELNSEVLDTLAYVLEKGSRAGYGSIVMSSPALTKHIDVVSKIARSYKQAVVGLRLSDQSVLTVTNRSVREPQLEEQEHYYVADGLASKMKVLMI
;
A
#
# COMPACT_ATOMS: atom_id res chain seq x y z
N MET A 1 -4.06 23.46 -12.04
CA MET A 1 -4.85 23.39 -10.79
C MET A 1 -5.33 21.96 -10.62
N VAL A 2 -5.46 21.49 -9.37
CA VAL A 2 -6.08 20.20 -9.08
C VAL A 2 -7.59 20.30 -9.34
N PRO A 3 -8.22 19.33 -10.02
CA PRO A 3 -9.66 19.38 -10.25
C PRO A 3 -10.45 19.21 -8.94
N GLU A 4 -11.70 19.67 -8.94
CA GLU A 4 -12.62 19.51 -7.80
C GLU A 4 -12.97 18.04 -7.54
N GLU A 5 -13.04 17.23 -8.60
CA GLU A 5 -13.13 15.77 -8.54
C GLU A 5 -12.03 15.20 -9.43
N LEU A 6 -11.20 14.32 -8.90
CA LEU A 6 -10.18 13.64 -9.68
C LEU A 6 -10.78 12.38 -10.28
N THR A 7 -11.14 12.45 -11.56
CA THR A 7 -11.63 11.29 -12.31
C THR A 7 -10.47 10.44 -12.83
N GLU A 8 -10.73 9.17 -13.16
CA GLU A 8 -9.74 8.33 -13.83
C GLU A 8 -9.21 8.95 -15.13
N ALA A 9 -10.13 9.48 -15.97
CA ALA A 9 -9.77 10.09 -17.23
C ALA A 9 -8.82 11.29 -17.04
N ASP A 10 -9.09 12.12 -16.03
CA ASP A 10 -8.24 13.27 -15.68
C ASP A 10 -6.89 12.85 -15.10
N PHE A 11 -6.84 11.74 -14.37
CA PHE A 11 -5.60 11.24 -13.78
C PHE A 11 -4.71 10.58 -14.84
N TYR A 12 -5.22 9.54 -15.50
CA TYR A 12 -4.49 8.77 -16.50
C TYR A 12 -4.28 9.51 -17.83
N GLY A 13 -5.03 10.58 -18.09
CA GLY A 13 -4.83 11.47 -19.24
C GLY A 13 -3.60 12.39 -19.10
N ARG A 14 -3.01 12.51 -17.91
CA ARG A 14 -1.85 13.40 -17.67
C ARG A 14 -0.55 12.76 -18.15
N ALA A 15 0.22 13.54 -18.91
CA ALA A 15 1.52 13.11 -19.41
C ALA A 15 2.49 12.68 -18.30
N SER A 16 2.51 13.38 -17.15
CA SER A 16 3.38 13.02 -16.02
C SER A 16 2.96 11.71 -15.35
N VAL A 17 1.65 11.45 -15.24
CA VAL A 17 1.13 10.16 -14.73
C VAL A 17 1.46 9.03 -15.69
N GLN A 18 1.25 9.23 -16.99
CA GLN A 18 1.61 8.25 -18.02
C GLN A 18 3.11 7.94 -18.01
N ALA A 19 3.96 8.96 -17.91
CA ALA A 19 5.41 8.77 -17.81
C ALA A 19 5.81 7.94 -16.57
N ALA A 20 5.15 8.15 -15.43
CA ALA A 20 5.37 7.33 -14.23
C ALA A 20 5.00 5.86 -14.46
N TYR A 21 3.84 5.60 -15.08
CA TYR A 21 3.42 4.25 -15.49
C TYR A 21 4.40 3.60 -16.46
N GLU A 22 4.89 4.35 -17.45
CA GLU A 22 5.84 3.86 -18.43
C GLU A 22 7.14 3.38 -17.78
N GLN A 23 7.60 4.10 -16.76
CA GLN A 23 8.75 3.76 -15.92
C GLN A 23 8.48 2.63 -14.92
N GLY A 24 7.25 2.11 -14.86
CA GLY A 24 6.86 1.04 -13.95
C GLY A 24 6.73 1.50 -12.49
N LEU A 25 6.55 2.81 -12.27
CA LEU A 25 6.22 3.37 -10.96
C LEU A 25 4.73 3.20 -10.68
N VAL A 26 4.36 3.22 -9.40
CA VAL A 26 2.97 3.21 -8.95
C VAL A 26 2.59 4.63 -8.54
N PRO A 27 1.89 5.40 -9.38
CA PRO A 27 1.36 6.69 -8.99
C PRO A 27 0.19 6.46 -8.02
N LEU A 28 0.16 7.21 -6.93
CA LEU A 28 -0.78 7.09 -5.81
C LEU A 28 -1.87 8.18 -5.89
N GLY A 29 -1.55 9.33 -6.46
CA GLY A 29 -2.43 10.49 -6.54
C GLY A 29 -1.70 11.70 -7.11
N LEU A 30 -2.34 12.88 -7.06
CA LEU A 30 -1.75 14.16 -7.45
C LEU A 30 -1.46 15.01 -6.22
N ASP A 31 -0.25 15.53 -6.12
CA ASP A 31 0.11 16.47 -5.07
C ASP A 31 -0.74 17.75 -5.18
N MET A 32 -1.27 18.23 -4.05
CA MET A 32 -2.24 19.32 -4.04
C MET A 32 -1.61 20.69 -4.34
N GLU A 33 -0.30 20.84 -4.17
CA GLU A 33 0.41 22.10 -4.39
C GLU A 33 1.01 22.16 -5.80
N THR A 34 1.67 21.07 -6.22
CA THR A 34 2.42 20.99 -7.48
C THR A 34 1.61 20.43 -8.64
N VAL A 35 0.52 19.69 -8.36
CA VAL A 35 -0.30 19.00 -9.35
C VAL A 35 0.48 17.90 -10.12
N GLU A 36 1.62 17.48 -9.58
CA GLU A 36 2.44 16.38 -10.11
C GLU A 36 2.06 15.04 -9.43
N PRO A 37 2.28 13.89 -10.10
CA PRO A 37 1.98 12.61 -9.52
C PRO A 37 2.87 12.31 -8.31
N VAL A 38 2.23 11.96 -7.19
CA VAL A 38 2.92 11.34 -6.05
C VAL A 38 3.06 9.87 -6.36
N THR A 39 4.29 9.37 -6.45
CA THR A 39 4.58 7.95 -6.75
C THR A 39 5.13 7.23 -5.53
N TRP A 40 4.76 5.97 -5.35
CA TRP A 40 5.42 5.11 -4.37
C TRP A 40 6.88 4.87 -4.77
N ASN A 41 7.81 5.28 -3.89
CA ASN A 41 9.23 5.09 -4.11
C ASN A 41 9.72 3.79 -3.45
N LEU A 42 9.84 2.72 -4.24
CA LEU A 42 10.35 1.42 -3.79
C LEU A 42 11.74 1.50 -3.14
N ALA A 43 12.59 2.44 -3.56
CA ALA A 43 13.92 2.61 -2.97
C ALA A 43 13.88 3.15 -1.52
N LYS A 44 12.78 3.82 -1.14
CA LYS A 44 12.52 4.24 0.25
C LYS A 44 11.84 3.14 1.09
N GLY A 45 11.50 2.01 0.47
CA GLY A 45 10.93 0.83 1.11
C GLY A 45 9.43 0.67 0.87
N ASN A 46 8.82 -0.17 1.68
CA ASN A 46 7.40 -0.50 1.60
C ASN A 46 6.50 0.67 2.01
N LEU A 47 5.22 0.59 1.66
CA LEU A 47 4.22 1.62 1.92
C LEU A 47 3.18 1.13 2.92
N LEU A 48 2.86 1.96 3.92
CA LEU A 48 1.71 1.74 4.80
C LEU A 48 0.54 2.61 4.32
N TYR A 49 -0.64 2.06 4.14
CA TYR A 49 -1.85 2.84 3.91
C TYR A 49 -2.75 2.78 5.15
N LEU A 50 -3.01 3.93 5.76
CA LEU A 50 -3.93 4.06 6.89
C LEU A 50 -5.26 4.65 6.45
N THR A 51 -6.33 3.91 6.67
CA THR A 51 -7.72 4.36 6.48
C THR A 51 -8.67 3.51 7.32
N ASP A 52 -9.80 4.09 7.71
CA ASP A 52 -10.94 3.40 8.32
C ASP A 52 -12.02 3.00 7.30
N LYS A 53 -11.84 3.35 6.02
CA LYS A 53 -12.79 3.08 4.93
C LYS A 53 -12.28 1.96 4.03
N GLU A 54 -13.00 0.85 4.00
CA GLU A 54 -12.68 -0.28 3.13
C GLU A 54 -12.79 0.09 1.64
N GLU A 55 -13.76 0.93 1.27
CA GLU A 55 -13.93 1.45 -0.10
C GLU A 55 -12.64 2.11 -0.63
N GLN A 56 -11.93 2.87 0.22
CA GLN A 56 -10.66 3.48 -0.17
C GLN A 56 -9.52 2.44 -0.31
N MET A 57 -9.54 1.36 0.47
CA MET A 57 -8.59 0.25 0.31
C MET A 57 -8.83 -0.48 -1.01
N SER A 58 -10.09 -0.71 -1.39
CA SER A 58 -10.46 -1.31 -2.68
C SER A 58 -10.00 -0.43 -3.82
N ALA A 59 -10.35 0.86 -3.81
CA ALA A 59 -9.97 1.82 -4.85
C ALA A 59 -8.44 1.87 -5.07
N LEU A 60 -7.65 1.90 -3.99
CA LEU A 60 -6.19 1.86 -4.11
C LEU A 60 -5.69 0.51 -4.65
N THR A 61 -6.31 -0.60 -4.24
CA THR A 61 -5.94 -1.94 -4.74
C THR A 61 -6.20 -2.06 -6.24
N GLU A 62 -7.35 -1.57 -6.71
CA GLU A 62 -7.72 -1.51 -8.13
C GLU A 62 -6.79 -0.59 -8.93
N GLN A 63 -6.39 0.54 -8.35
CA GLN A 63 -5.39 1.42 -8.95
C GLN A 63 -4.02 0.73 -9.08
N ILE A 64 -3.59 -0.04 -8.07
CA ILE A 64 -2.34 -0.81 -8.10
C ILE A 64 -2.42 -1.92 -9.16
N ALA A 65 -3.58 -2.58 -9.30
CA ALA A 65 -3.82 -3.65 -10.29
C ALA A 65 -3.60 -3.21 -11.74
N ARG A 66 -3.75 -1.91 -12.03
CA ARG A 66 -3.47 -1.32 -13.36
C ARG A 66 -1.98 -1.12 -13.63
N GLY A 67 -1.11 -1.39 -12.66
CA GLY A 67 0.34 -1.37 -12.82
C GLY A 67 0.84 -2.42 -13.82
N LYS A 68 2.12 -2.33 -14.18
CA LYS A 68 2.74 -3.29 -15.12
C LYS A 68 3.16 -4.59 -14.46
N GLN A 69 3.23 -4.61 -13.13
CA GLN A 69 3.80 -5.68 -12.32
C GLN A 69 2.69 -6.57 -11.78
N LYS A 70 3.02 -7.83 -11.52
CA LYS A 70 2.08 -8.77 -10.91
C LYS A 70 1.63 -8.22 -9.56
N VAL A 71 0.33 -8.31 -9.27
CA VAL A 71 -0.19 -7.96 -7.95
C VAL A 71 -0.62 -9.23 -7.23
N ILE A 72 -0.17 -9.38 -5.98
CA ILE A 72 -0.57 -10.49 -5.10
C ILE A 72 -1.22 -9.85 -3.89
N VAL A 73 -2.48 -10.16 -3.63
CA VAL A 73 -3.25 -9.61 -2.52
C VAL A 73 -3.47 -10.69 -1.49
N LEU A 74 -3.07 -10.43 -0.24
CA LEU A 74 -3.54 -11.18 0.92
C LEU A 74 -4.69 -10.38 1.52
N ALA A 75 -5.89 -10.94 1.49
CA ALA A 75 -7.09 -10.28 1.98
C ALA A 75 -7.83 -11.19 2.97
N PRO A 76 -8.55 -10.65 3.97
CA PRO A 76 -9.39 -11.46 4.84
C PRO A 76 -10.44 -12.25 4.05
N LYS A 77 -10.95 -13.33 4.63
CA LYS A 77 -11.91 -14.22 3.97
C LYS A 77 -13.15 -13.51 3.42
N TYR A 78 -13.60 -12.44 4.08
CA TYR A 78 -14.78 -11.68 3.70
C TYR A 78 -14.44 -10.27 3.18
N HIS A 79 -13.47 -10.17 2.27
CA HIS A 79 -13.11 -8.91 1.62
C HIS A 79 -14.14 -8.45 0.57
N ASN A 80 -14.17 -7.14 0.28
CA ASN A 80 -15.01 -6.56 -0.77
C ASN A 80 -14.31 -6.32 -2.13
N LEU A 81 -13.08 -6.80 -2.31
CA LEU A 81 -12.34 -6.63 -3.56
C LEU A 81 -13.02 -7.32 -4.76
N PRO A 82 -13.12 -6.65 -5.91
CA PRO A 82 -13.58 -7.27 -7.14
C PRO A 82 -12.52 -8.22 -7.73
N GLU A 83 -12.94 -9.10 -8.64
CA GLU A 83 -11.99 -9.82 -9.49
C GLU A 83 -11.31 -8.83 -10.45
N MET A 84 -9.98 -8.93 -10.56
CA MET A 84 -9.16 -8.02 -11.34
C MET A 84 -8.16 -8.82 -12.20
N GLU A 85 -8.00 -8.43 -13.46
CA GLU A 85 -7.01 -9.05 -14.34
C GLU A 85 -5.58 -8.80 -13.82
N GLY A 86 -4.73 -9.83 -13.85
CA GLY A 86 -3.33 -9.73 -13.40
C GLY A 86 -3.14 -9.72 -11.88
N VAL A 87 -4.22 -9.84 -11.10
CA VAL A 87 -4.21 -9.90 -9.65
C VAL A 87 -4.41 -11.34 -9.18
N THR A 88 -3.58 -11.80 -8.24
CA THR A 88 -3.79 -13.06 -7.51
C THR A 88 -4.26 -12.71 -6.10
N ILE A 89 -5.52 -13.02 -5.78
CA ILE A 89 -6.07 -12.83 -4.43
C ILE A 89 -5.94 -14.15 -3.66
N LEU A 90 -5.39 -14.07 -2.45
CA LEU A 90 -5.30 -15.15 -1.47
C LEU A 90 -6.22 -14.75 -0.32
N ALA A 91 -7.26 -15.55 -0.05
CA ALA A 91 -8.32 -15.22 0.92
C ALA A 91 -8.79 -16.42 1.76
N SER A 92 -7.99 -17.49 1.77
CA SER A 92 -8.25 -18.70 2.57
C SER A 92 -6.97 -19.24 3.20
N PRO A 93 -7.06 -19.99 4.31
CA PRO A 93 -5.89 -20.55 5.00
C PRO A 93 -4.94 -21.32 4.08
N GLU A 94 -5.49 -22.14 3.19
CA GLU A 94 -4.72 -22.93 2.23
C GLU A 94 -4.00 -22.02 1.21
N GLU A 95 -4.69 -21.02 0.67
CA GLU A 95 -4.12 -20.07 -0.29
C GLU A 95 -3.06 -19.16 0.36
N TYR A 96 -3.27 -18.72 1.61
CA TYR A 96 -2.27 -17.94 2.34
C TYR A 96 -0.97 -18.74 2.45
N LEU A 97 -1.07 -20.00 2.88
CA LEU A 97 0.08 -20.88 3.10
C LEU A 97 0.81 -21.14 1.78
N GLU A 98 0.12 -21.64 0.76
CA GLU A 98 0.73 -21.95 -0.53
C GLU A 98 1.33 -20.71 -1.21
N GLY A 99 0.60 -19.59 -1.16
CA GLY A 99 1.03 -18.34 -1.77
C GLY A 99 2.24 -17.71 -1.06
N LEU A 100 2.26 -17.73 0.27
CA LEU A 100 3.38 -17.20 1.06
C LEU A 100 4.62 -18.07 0.97
N ASP A 101 4.50 -19.40 1.02
CA ASP A 101 5.63 -20.31 0.86
C ASP A 101 6.29 -20.13 -0.52
N MET A 102 5.47 -20.00 -1.57
CA MET A 102 5.97 -19.72 -2.92
C MET A 102 6.67 -18.36 -3.00
N MET A 103 6.10 -17.32 -2.37
CA MET A 103 6.72 -15.99 -2.33
C MET A 103 8.04 -16.01 -1.55
N GLU A 104 8.08 -16.64 -0.38
CA GLU A 104 9.31 -16.79 0.40
C GLU A 104 10.41 -17.47 -0.41
N PHE A 105 10.09 -18.62 -1.02
CA PHE A 105 11.04 -19.35 -1.87
C PHE A 105 11.59 -18.46 -3.00
N LYS A 106 10.71 -17.71 -3.68
CA LYS A 106 11.12 -16.80 -4.77
C LYS A 106 11.95 -15.62 -4.27
N VAL A 107 11.61 -15.06 -3.11
CA VAL A 107 12.39 -13.99 -2.47
C VAL A 107 13.78 -14.51 -2.12
N GLN A 108 13.90 -15.69 -1.50
CA GLN A 108 15.19 -16.32 -1.16
C GLN A 108 16.05 -16.55 -2.42
N GLU A 109 15.49 -17.20 -3.44
CA GLU A 109 16.17 -17.46 -4.73
C GLU A 109 16.74 -16.17 -5.35
N ARG A 110 15.95 -15.09 -5.34
CA ARG A 110 16.36 -13.81 -5.93
C ARG A 110 17.39 -13.07 -5.10
N LEU A 111 17.31 -13.15 -3.77
CA LEU A 111 18.34 -12.59 -2.88
C LEU A 111 19.70 -13.25 -3.10
N GLU A 112 19.74 -14.59 -3.24
CA GLU A 112 20.96 -15.34 -3.56
C GLU A 112 21.54 -14.91 -4.90
N LYS A 113 20.68 -14.77 -5.92
CA LYS A 113 21.04 -14.32 -7.27
C LYS A 113 21.29 -12.81 -7.36
N LYS A 114 21.11 -12.05 -6.27
CA LYS A 114 21.21 -10.58 -6.20
C LYS A 114 20.32 -9.86 -7.22
N GLN A 115 19.17 -10.44 -7.55
CA GLN A 115 18.18 -9.85 -8.44
C GLN A 115 17.30 -8.89 -7.64
N ARG A 116 17.13 -7.67 -8.16
CA ARG A 116 16.49 -6.55 -7.43
C ARG A 116 15.44 -5.82 -8.25
N ASP A 117 15.32 -6.14 -9.54
CA ASP A 117 14.26 -5.65 -10.40
C ASP A 117 12.89 -5.96 -9.79
N HIS A 118 11.95 -5.02 -9.92
CA HIS A 118 10.61 -5.13 -9.35
C HIS A 118 9.80 -6.17 -10.14
N VAL A 119 9.31 -7.20 -9.45
CA VAL A 119 8.58 -8.35 -10.02
C VAL A 119 7.11 -8.31 -9.64
N ALA A 120 6.83 -8.08 -8.36
CA ALA A 120 5.47 -8.11 -7.85
C ALA A 120 5.24 -7.09 -6.72
N THR A 121 4.03 -6.55 -6.69
CA THR A 121 3.51 -5.78 -5.57
C THR A 121 2.68 -6.71 -4.69
N VAL A 122 3.09 -6.87 -3.44
CA VAL A 122 2.35 -7.62 -2.41
C VAL A 122 1.46 -6.62 -1.65
N VAL A 123 0.16 -6.77 -1.80
CA VAL A 123 -0.84 -5.97 -1.06
C VAL A 123 -1.31 -6.80 0.14
N VAL A 124 -1.08 -6.29 1.34
CA VAL A 124 -1.71 -6.84 2.56
C VAL A 124 -2.95 -6.01 2.83
N TYR A 125 -4.10 -6.52 2.39
CA TYR A 125 -5.38 -5.84 2.46
C TYR A 125 -5.98 -6.01 3.86
N ASN A 126 -6.46 -4.90 4.44
CA ASN A 126 -7.06 -4.84 5.78
C ASN A 126 -6.31 -5.70 6.83
N LEU A 127 -5.04 -5.34 7.11
CA LEU A 127 -4.18 -6.05 8.04
C LEU A 127 -4.81 -6.20 9.44
N THR A 128 -5.61 -5.22 9.88
CA THR A 128 -6.26 -5.25 11.21
C THR A 128 -7.15 -6.49 11.36
N GLU A 129 -7.88 -6.84 10.30
CA GLU A 129 -8.74 -8.02 10.26
C GLU A 129 -7.95 -9.29 9.94
N LEU A 130 -7.07 -9.22 8.92
CA LEU A 130 -6.33 -10.36 8.41
C LEU A 130 -5.53 -11.09 9.49
N VAL A 131 -4.86 -10.37 10.40
CA VAL A 131 -4.06 -11.01 11.47
C VAL A 131 -4.87 -11.88 12.43
N GLY A 132 -6.20 -11.70 12.49
CA GLY A 132 -7.08 -12.58 13.25
C GLY A 132 -7.31 -13.95 12.59
N GLU A 133 -7.04 -14.05 11.29
CA GLU A 133 -7.23 -15.27 10.49
C GLU A 133 -5.92 -16.06 10.31
N LEU A 134 -4.76 -15.40 10.46
CA LEU A 134 -3.45 -16.01 10.24
C LEU A 134 -2.94 -16.70 11.51
N ASN A 135 -2.43 -17.93 11.36
CA ASN A 135 -1.71 -18.61 12.43
C ASN A 135 -0.27 -18.05 12.56
N SER A 136 0.45 -18.48 13.60
CA SER A 136 1.81 -17.97 13.88
C SER A 136 2.81 -18.27 12.76
N GLU A 137 2.75 -19.45 12.15
CA GLU A 137 3.66 -19.85 11.07
C GLU A 137 3.46 -18.95 9.85
N VAL A 138 2.22 -18.74 9.44
CA VAL A 138 1.87 -17.88 8.31
C VAL A 138 2.23 -16.41 8.58
N LEU A 139 2.08 -15.94 9.83
CA LEU A 139 2.53 -14.60 10.23
C LEU A 139 4.05 -14.44 10.11
N ASP A 140 4.83 -15.46 10.47
CA ASP A 140 6.28 -15.44 10.36
C ASP A 140 6.74 -15.43 8.90
N THR A 141 6.11 -16.22 8.02
CA THR A 141 6.38 -16.20 6.58
C THR A 141 6.01 -14.86 5.94
N LEU A 142 4.85 -14.30 6.29
CA LEU A 142 4.45 -12.96 5.84
C LEU A 142 5.46 -11.90 6.32
N ALA A 143 5.89 -11.95 7.58
CA ALA A 143 6.91 -11.06 8.10
C ALA A 143 8.21 -11.13 7.29
N TYR A 144 8.65 -12.34 6.94
CA TYR A 144 9.82 -12.52 6.08
C TYR A 144 9.66 -11.83 4.72
N VAL A 145 8.52 -12.04 4.06
CA VAL A 145 8.20 -11.41 2.76
C VAL A 145 8.19 -9.88 2.89
N LEU A 146 7.58 -9.33 3.93
CA LEU A 146 7.55 -7.88 4.14
C LEU A 146 8.94 -7.28 4.39
N GLU A 147 9.78 -7.94 5.19
CA GLU A 147 11.12 -7.42 5.51
C GLU A 147 12.13 -7.58 4.35
N LYS A 148 12.11 -8.73 3.69
CA LYS A 148 13.15 -9.11 2.72
C LYS A 148 12.70 -8.93 1.28
N GLY A 149 11.40 -8.96 1.02
CA GLY A 149 10.81 -8.93 -0.32
C GLY A 149 11.26 -7.74 -1.15
N SER A 150 11.27 -6.53 -0.57
CA SER A 150 11.65 -5.30 -1.30
C SER A 150 13.04 -5.39 -1.93
N ARG A 151 13.99 -6.06 -1.27
CA ARG A 151 15.36 -6.28 -1.76
C ARG A 151 15.46 -7.34 -2.87
N ALA A 152 14.40 -8.12 -3.05
CA ALA A 152 14.25 -9.19 -4.02
C ALA A 152 13.24 -8.83 -5.12
N GLY A 153 12.75 -7.59 -5.18
CA GLY A 153 11.75 -7.19 -6.17
C GLY A 153 10.28 -7.47 -5.79
N TYR A 154 10.01 -7.78 -4.53
CA TYR A 154 8.66 -7.92 -3.96
C TYR A 154 8.37 -6.73 -3.05
N GLY A 155 7.97 -5.61 -3.64
CA GLY A 155 7.56 -4.45 -2.86
C GLY A 155 6.23 -4.73 -2.16
N SER A 156 6.02 -4.19 -0.96
CA SER A 156 4.72 -4.35 -0.29
C SER A 156 4.01 -3.04 0.03
N ILE A 157 2.68 -3.11 -0.05
CA ILE A 157 1.74 -2.10 0.42
C ILE A 157 0.87 -2.77 1.48
N VAL A 158 0.93 -2.27 2.71
CA VAL A 158 0.12 -2.79 3.82
C VAL A 158 -0.99 -1.80 4.09
N MET A 159 -2.25 -2.23 3.96
CA MET A 159 -3.42 -1.40 4.23
C MET A 159 -4.00 -1.76 5.60
N SER A 160 -4.28 -0.78 6.45
CA SER A 160 -4.72 -1.04 7.82
C SER A 160 -5.51 0.12 8.39
N SER A 161 -6.31 -0.17 9.41
CA SER A 161 -6.93 0.88 10.22
C SER A 161 -5.94 1.46 11.24
N PRO A 162 -6.22 2.65 11.82
CA PRO A 162 -5.43 3.17 12.95
C PRO A 162 -5.38 2.25 14.18
N ALA A 163 -6.29 1.26 14.27
CA ALA A 163 -6.28 0.25 15.33
C ALA A 163 -5.05 -0.67 15.26
N LEU A 164 -4.27 -0.64 14.18
CA LEU A 164 -2.97 -1.30 14.02
C LEU A 164 -2.04 -1.10 15.22
N THR A 165 -2.12 0.03 15.92
CA THR A 165 -1.34 0.29 17.15
C THR A 165 -1.59 -0.68 18.29
N LYS A 166 -2.76 -1.33 18.33
CA LYS A 166 -3.14 -2.30 19.37
C LYS A 166 -2.57 -3.70 19.12
N HIS A 167 -2.15 -3.99 17.90
CA HIS A 167 -1.67 -5.31 17.50
C HIS A 167 -0.18 -5.50 17.82
N ILE A 168 0.15 -6.59 18.52
CA ILE A 168 1.50 -6.90 19.01
C ILE A 168 2.24 -7.97 18.19
N ASP A 169 1.59 -8.53 17.17
CA ASP A 169 2.19 -9.50 16.26
C ASP A 169 3.34 -8.88 15.44
N VAL A 170 4.14 -9.75 14.83
CA VAL A 170 5.35 -9.36 14.10
C VAL A 170 5.04 -8.56 12.85
N VAL A 171 3.98 -8.90 12.11
CA VAL A 171 3.58 -8.24 10.85
C VAL A 171 3.13 -6.82 11.13
N SER A 172 2.29 -6.63 12.15
CA SER A 172 1.85 -5.31 12.60
C SER A 172 3.00 -4.42 13.05
N LYS A 173 3.99 -4.98 13.75
CA LYS A 173 5.21 -4.24 14.14
C LYS A 173 6.03 -3.80 12.92
N ILE A 174 6.19 -4.67 11.92
CA ILE A 174 6.90 -4.35 10.68
C ILE A 174 6.19 -3.21 9.94
N ALA A 175 4.87 -3.32 9.74
CA ALA A 175 4.08 -2.32 9.04
C ALA A 175 4.18 -0.91 9.67
N ARG A 176 4.15 -0.82 11.01
CA ARG A 176 4.33 0.46 11.74
C ARG A 176 5.73 1.07 11.58
N SER A 177 6.73 0.27 11.18
CA SER A 177 8.10 0.74 10.98
C SER A 177 8.36 1.33 9.59
N TYR A 178 7.38 1.26 8.69
CA TYR A 178 7.52 1.77 7.33
C TYR A 178 7.72 3.30 7.33
N LYS A 179 8.64 3.75 6.49
CA LYS A 179 9.04 5.17 6.38
C LYS A 179 8.18 5.98 5.41
N GLN A 180 7.34 5.27 4.65
CA GLN A 180 6.41 5.85 3.71
C GLN A 180 5.00 5.43 4.08
N ALA A 181 4.06 6.37 4.04
CA ALA A 181 2.67 6.06 4.23
C ALA A 181 1.75 6.93 3.40
N VAL A 182 0.57 6.40 3.10
CA VAL A 182 -0.61 7.15 2.71
C VAL A 182 -1.57 7.17 3.89
N VAL A 183 -2.26 8.28 4.12
CA VAL A 183 -3.19 8.45 5.24
C VAL A 183 -4.48 9.08 4.73
N GLY A 184 -5.57 8.31 4.72
CA GLY A 184 -6.92 8.73 4.31
C GLY A 184 -7.77 9.27 5.46
N LEU A 185 -7.13 9.75 6.51
CA LEU A 185 -7.75 10.37 7.69
C LEU A 185 -6.87 11.54 8.17
N ARG A 186 -7.41 12.36 9.06
CA ARG A 186 -6.62 13.45 9.68
C ARG A 186 -5.39 12.87 10.37
N LEU A 187 -4.25 13.56 10.26
CA LEU A 187 -3.02 13.18 10.95
C LEU A 187 -3.20 13.15 12.47
N SER A 188 -4.13 13.96 13.01
CA SER A 188 -4.54 13.95 14.41
C SER A 188 -5.29 12.70 14.85
N ASP A 189 -5.93 11.99 13.92
CA ASP A 189 -6.84 10.87 14.21
C ASP A 189 -6.13 9.50 14.18
N GLN A 190 -4.80 9.52 14.05
CA GLN A 190 -3.95 8.33 14.21
C GLN A 190 -2.71 8.61 15.06
N SER A 191 -2.21 7.53 15.66
CA SER A 191 -1.00 7.50 16.48
C SER A 191 0.07 6.53 15.96
N VAL A 192 -0.11 6.01 14.74
CA VAL A 192 0.83 5.08 14.11
C VAL A 192 2.09 5.80 13.63
N LEU A 193 1.90 6.95 12.97
CA LEU A 193 2.94 7.72 12.30
C LEU A 193 3.26 8.99 13.08
N THR A 194 4.54 9.24 13.29
CA THR A 194 5.04 10.54 13.75
C THR A 194 5.24 11.45 12.55
N VAL A 195 4.54 12.59 12.52
CA VAL A 195 4.66 13.60 11.45
C VAL A 195 5.07 14.92 12.09
N THR A 196 6.07 15.57 11.50
CA THR A 196 6.72 16.76 12.09
C THR A 196 6.09 18.07 11.65
N ASN A 197 5.60 18.15 10.41
CA ASN A 197 4.99 19.36 9.82
C ASN A 197 3.46 19.37 9.93
N ARG A 198 2.91 18.89 11.06
CA ARG A 198 1.45 18.87 11.28
C ARG A 198 0.92 20.30 11.40
N SER A 199 -0.18 20.59 10.70
CA SER A 199 -0.93 21.84 10.89
C SER A 199 -1.55 21.85 12.29
N VAL A 200 -1.54 23.01 12.95
CA VAL A 200 -2.21 23.22 14.24
C VAL A 200 -3.74 23.15 14.09
N ARG A 201 -4.26 23.54 12.92
CA ARG A 201 -5.67 23.46 12.58
C ARG A 201 -5.81 22.60 11.33
N GLU A 202 -6.09 21.32 11.58
CA GLU A 202 -6.32 20.34 10.53
C GLU A 202 -7.82 20.23 10.23
N PRO A 203 -8.28 20.58 9.01
CA PRO A 203 -9.67 20.38 8.63
C PRO A 203 -9.99 18.88 8.50
N GLN A 204 -11.27 18.55 8.38
CA GLN A 204 -11.62 17.21 7.89
C GLN A 204 -11.07 17.01 6.48
N LEU A 205 -10.64 15.79 6.18
CA LEU A 205 -10.27 15.43 4.83
C LEU A 205 -11.53 15.18 4.02
N GLU A 206 -11.58 15.76 2.82
CA GLU A 206 -12.56 15.39 1.83
C GLU A 206 -12.29 13.96 1.33
N GLU A 207 -13.26 13.36 0.66
CA GLU A 207 -13.23 11.94 0.28
C GLU A 207 -11.97 11.51 -0.50
N GLN A 208 -11.53 12.35 -1.44
CA GLN A 208 -10.35 12.14 -2.26
C GLN A 208 -9.07 12.77 -1.69
N GLU A 209 -9.12 13.42 -0.53
CA GLU A 209 -7.94 14.03 0.07
C GLU A 209 -7.24 13.08 1.02
N HIS A 210 -5.97 12.80 0.73
CA HIS A 210 -5.12 11.96 1.57
C HIS A 210 -3.81 12.69 1.84
N TYR A 211 -3.11 12.27 2.88
CA TYR A 211 -1.71 12.65 3.07
C TYR A 211 -0.78 11.59 2.50
N TYR A 212 0.25 12.01 1.79
CA TYR A 212 1.45 11.21 1.59
C TYR A 212 2.50 11.64 2.61
N VAL A 213 2.96 10.67 3.40
CA VAL A 213 3.97 10.85 4.44
C VAL A 213 5.24 10.12 3.99
N ALA A 214 6.36 10.83 3.94
CA ALA A 214 7.67 10.24 3.71
C ALA A 214 8.69 10.90 4.63
N ASP A 215 9.52 10.08 5.28
CA ASP A 215 10.60 10.54 6.16
C ASP A 215 10.11 11.52 7.26
N GLY A 216 8.87 11.33 7.74
CA GLY A 216 8.25 12.14 8.81
C GLY A 216 7.66 13.48 8.35
N LEU A 217 7.62 13.74 7.05
CA LEU A 217 6.98 14.92 6.45
C LEU A 217 5.72 14.50 5.69
N ALA A 218 4.63 15.22 5.90
CA ALA A 218 3.36 15.03 5.18
C ALA A 218 3.17 16.08 4.08
N SER A 219 2.62 15.65 2.96
CA SER A 219 2.12 16.48 1.86
C SER A 219 0.69 16.05 1.55
N LYS A 220 -0.19 16.98 1.20
CA LYS A 220 -1.57 16.63 0.84
C LYS A 220 -1.61 16.23 -0.63
N MET A 221 -2.31 15.16 -0.94
CA MET A 221 -2.54 14.69 -2.31
C MET A 221 -4.02 14.40 -2.52
N LYS A 222 -4.42 14.39 -3.78
CA LYS A 222 -5.73 13.94 -4.23
C LYS A 222 -5.61 12.55 -4.86
N VAL A 223 -6.41 11.61 -4.40
CA VAL A 223 -6.39 10.21 -4.86
C VAL A 223 -7.60 9.90 -5.73
N LEU A 224 -7.53 8.81 -6.48
CA LEU A 224 -8.69 8.26 -7.18
C LEU A 224 -9.60 7.54 -6.20
N MET A 225 -10.90 7.61 -6.48
CA MET A 225 -11.93 6.75 -5.93
C MET A 225 -12.56 6.05 -7.13
N ILE A 226 -12.59 4.72 -7.11
CA ILE A 226 -13.00 3.85 -8.21
C ILE A 226 -14.20 3.03 -7.75
#